data_AF-A0A0A2FJA1-F1
#
_entry.id   AF-A0A0A2FJA1-F1
#
_cell.length_a   1.000
_cell.length_b   1.000
_cell.length_c   1.000
_cell.angle_alpha   90.00
_cell.angle_beta   90.00
_cell.angle_gamma   90.00
#
_symmetry.space_group_name_H-M   'P 1'
#
loop_
_entity.id
_entity.type
_entity.pdbx_description
1 polymer ?
#
loop_
_entity_poly.entity_id
_entity_poly.type
_entity_poly.pdbx_seq_one_letter_code
_entity_poly.pdbx_strand_id
1 'polypeptide(L)'
;HFEYGSIYWHPDTGAYEIHGAIRDKYEALGWEKSFLGYPTTDETPTPDGVGCFNHFQGGSIYWHPDTGAHEIHGDIYDKYEELGWERSILGYPTTDERATPDGAGRYNHFEYGSIYWHPDTGAYEIHGAIRDKYEALGWE
;
A
#
# COMPACT_ATOMS: atom_id res chain seq x y z
N HIS A 1 -0.72 -21.44 -20.44
CA HIS A 1 -0.95 -20.18 -21.18
C HIS A 1 -1.73 -19.30 -20.21
N PHE A 2 -1.06 -18.39 -19.51
CA PHE A 2 -1.71 -17.50 -18.53
C PHE A 2 -1.95 -16.19 -19.26
N GLU A 3 -3.20 -15.88 -19.58
CA GLU A 3 -3.52 -14.75 -20.47
C GLU A 3 -3.45 -13.39 -19.76
N TYR A 4 -3.33 -13.35 -18.42
CA TYR A 4 -3.32 -12.11 -17.62
C TYR A 4 -2.42 -12.12 -16.36
N GLY A 5 -1.59 -13.15 -16.16
CA GLY A 5 -0.70 -13.28 -15.01
C GLY A 5 0.77 -13.23 -15.41
N SER A 6 1.62 -12.64 -14.58
CA SER A 6 3.08 -12.59 -14.77
C SER A 6 3.76 -13.30 -13.60
N ILE A 7 4.64 -14.25 -13.92
CA ILE A 7 5.48 -14.93 -12.92
C ILE A 7 6.82 -14.21 -12.90
N TYR A 8 7.12 -13.53 -11.80
CA TYR A 8 8.38 -12.86 -11.55
C TYR A 8 9.30 -13.79 -10.77
N TRP A 9 10.47 -14.09 -11.33
CA TRP A 9 11.47 -14.90 -10.65
C TRP A 9 12.69 -14.04 -10.28
N HIS A 10 13.11 -14.14 -9.02
CA HIS A 10 14.37 -13.60 -8.52
C HIS A 10 15.13 -14.67 -7.72
N PRO A 11 16.47 -14.79 -7.86
CA PRO A 11 17.24 -15.83 -7.19
C PRO A 11 17.12 -15.82 -5.65
N ASP A 12 16.91 -14.65 -5.04
CA ASP A 12 16.82 -14.52 -3.57
C ASP A 12 15.40 -14.67 -3.02
N THR A 13 14.35 -14.42 -3.82
CA THR A 13 12.96 -14.45 -3.33
C THR A 13 12.16 -15.63 -3.89
N GLY A 14 12.46 -16.12 -5.10
CA GLY A 14 11.74 -17.21 -5.75
C GLY A 14 10.90 -16.72 -6.93
N ALA A 15 9.97 -17.56 -7.40
CA ALA A 15 9.01 -17.22 -8.45
C ALA A 15 7.66 -16.86 -7.81
N TYR A 16 7.15 -15.66 -8.10
CA TYR A 16 5.87 -15.19 -7.58
C TYR A 16 4.97 -14.68 -8.68
N GLU A 17 3.69 -14.94 -8.52
CA GLU A 17 2.65 -14.57 -9.46
C GLU A 17 2.00 -13.23 -9.07
N ILE A 18 1.89 -12.33 -10.06
CA ILE A 18 1.18 -11.06 -9.96
C ILE A 18 0.25 -10.96 -11.17
N HIS A 19 -1.02 -10.62 -10.95
CA HIS A 19 -2.01 -10.49 -12.02
C HIS A 19 -2.91 -9.26 -11.85
N GLY A 20 -3.82 -9.07 -12.81
CA GLY A 20 -4.89 -8.08 -12.73
C GLY A 20 -4.44 -6.66 -12.38
N ALA A 21 -5.21 -6.00 -11.52
CA ALA A 21 -4.99 -4.60 -11.17
C ALA A 21 -3.71 -4.35 -10.35
N ILE A 22 -3.25 -5.34 -9.59
CA ILE A 22 -1.96 -5.25 -8.86
C ILE A 22 -0.81 -5.24 -9.87
N ARG A 23 -0.85 -6.13 -10.86
CA ARG A 23 0.12 -6.15 -11.96
C ARG A 23 0.14 -4.83 -12.73
N ASP A 24 -1.03 -4.30 -13.07
CA ASP A 24 -1.14 -3.04 -13.81
C ASP A 24 -0.60 -1.84 -13.01
N LYS A 25 -0.79 -1.83 -11.68
CA LYS A 25 -0.17 -0.83 -10.80
C LYS A 25 1.35 -1.00 -10.75
N TYR A 26 1.83 -2.23 -10.59
CA TYR A 26 3.27 -2.52 -10.56
C TYR A 26 3.94 -2.13 -11.88
N GLU A 27 3.27 -2.36 -13.02
CA GLU A 27 3.67 -1.87 -14.34
C GLU A 27 3.82 -0.35 -14.37
N ALA A 28 2.79 0.37 -13.92
CA ALA A 28 2.77 1.83 -13.91
C ALA A 28 3.88 2.43 -13.04
N LEU A 29 4.32 1.72 -11.99
CA LEU A 29 5.44 2.13 -11.14
C LEU A 29 6.81 1.82 -11.73
N GLY A 30 6.88 1.05 -12.82
CA GLY A 30 8.13 0.67 -13.49
C GLY A 30 8.68 -0.70 -13.07
N TRP A 31 7.81 -1.62 -12.62
CA TRP A 31 8.13 -3.00 -12.30
C TRP A 31 9.25 -3.12 -11.24
N GLU A 32 10.16 -4.07 -11.39
CA GLU A 32 11.26 -4.35 -10.46
C GLU A 32 12.28 -3.20 -10.35
N LYS A 33 12.22 -2.22 -11.26
CA LYS A 33 13.06 -1.02 -11.24
C LYS A 33 12.45 0.10 -10.39
N SER A 34 11.21 -0.08 -9.93
CA SER A 34 10.55 0.83 -8.99
C SER A 34 11.13 0.68 -7.58
N PHE A 35 10.70 1.55 -6.67
CA PHE A 35 11.05 1.47 -5.25
C PHE A 35 10.54 0.20 -4.56
N LEU A 36 9.55 -0.50 -5.14
CA LEU A 36 9.03 -1.75 -4.59
C LEU A 36 10.01 -2.93 -4.76
N GLY A 37 10.85 -2.92 -5.80
CA GLY A 37 11.72 -4.06 -6.11
C GLY A 37 10.91 -5.29 -6.54
N TYR A 38 11.40 -6.50 -6.23
CA TYR A 38 10.74 -7.75 -6.62
C TYR A 38 9.62 -8.15 -5.65
N PRO A 39 8.59 -8.88 -6.12
CA PRO A 39 7.60 -9.49 -5.24
C PRO A 39 8.24 -10.52 -4.30
N THR A 40 7.64 -10.65 -3.12
CA THR A 40 8.01 -11.61 -2.07
C THR A 40 6.86 -12.57 -1.73
N THR A 41 5.67 -12.35 -2.30
CA THR A 41 4.51 -13.26 -2.21
C THR A 41 3.82 -13.38 -3.56
N ASP A 42 3.10 -14.48 -3.74
CA ASP A 42 2.06 -14.57 -4.77
C ASP A 42 0.90 -13.62 -4.44
N GLU A 43 0.06 -13.33 -5.44
CA GLU A 43 -1.16 -12.56 -5.23
C GLU A 43 -2.08 -13.32 -4.26
N THR A 44 -2.21 -12.78 -3.06
CA THR A 44 -2.86 -13.46 -1.94
C THR A 44 -4.17 -12.77 -1.60
N PRO A 45 -5.30 -13.49 -1.55
CA PRO A 45 -6.56 -12.93 -1.07
C PRO A 45 -6.42 -12.45 0.38
N THR A 46 -7.07 -11.34 0.67
CA THR A 46 -7.13 -10.80 2.03
C THR A 46 -8.01 -11.69 2.91
N PRO A 47 -7.85 -11.65 4.25
CA PRO A 47 -8.55 -12.57 5.16
C PRO A 47 -10.08 -12.49 5.12
N ASP A 48 -10.62 -11.32 4.77
CA ASP A 48 -12.07 -11.11 4.57
C ASP A 48 -12.57 -11.64 3.22
N GLY A 49 -11.67 -12.01 2.31
CA GLY A 49 -11.95 -12.52 0.97
C GLY A 49 -12.43 -11.46 -0.03
N VAL A 50 -12.26 -10.17 0.25
CA VAL A 50 -12.76 -9.08 -0.61
C VAL A 50 -11.66 -8.52 -1.51
N GLY A 51 -10.47 -8.30 -0.96
CA GLY A 51 -9.31 -7.78 -1.67
C GLY A 51 -8.25 -8.84 -1.92
N CYS A 52 -7.14 -8.39 -2.49
CA CYS A 52 -5.91 -9.16 -2.63
C CYS A 52 -4.71 -8.24 -2.46
N PHE A 53 -3.54 -8.83 -2.22
CA PHE A 53 -2.29 -8.09 -2.11
C PHE A 53 -1.10 -8.91 -2.64
N ASN A 54 -0.05 -8.19 -3.00
CA ASN A 54 1.30 -8.73 -3.10
C ASN A 54 2.22 -7.90 -2.19
N HIS A 55 3.05 -8.60 -1.42
CA HIS A 55 4.20 -7.98 -0.78
C HIS A 55 5.37 -7.92 -1.76
N PHE A 56 6.17 -6.86 -1.63
CA PHE A 56 7.38 -6.61 -2.38
C PHE A 56 8.52 -6.31 -1.40
N GLN A 57 9.76 -6.31 -1.89
CA GLN A 57 10.93 -6.01 -1.06
C GLN A 57 10.86 -4.62 -0.38
N GLY A 58 10.29 -3.63 -1.07
CA GLY A 58 10.20 -2.25 -0.60
C GLY A 58 8.83 -1.80 -0.13
N GLY A 59 7.83 -2.68 -0.07
CA GLY A 59 6.46 -2.29 0.29
C GLY A 59 5.41 -3.30 -0.13
N SER A 60 4.19 -2.85 -0.36
CA SER A 60 3.08 -3.69 -0.80
C SER A 60 2.15 -2.97 -1.74
N ILE A 61 1.47 -3.72 -2.59
CA ILE A 61 0.32 -3.24 -3.35
C ILE A 61 -0.89 -4.05 -2.88
N TYR A 62 -1.93 -3.34 -2.46
CA TYR A 62 -3.24 -3.91 -2.14
C TYR A 62 -4.23 -3.51 -3.21
N TRP A 63 -5.15 -4.41 -3.54
CA TRP A 63 -6.30 -4.13 -4.36
C TRP A 63 -7.60 -4.41 -3.60
N HIS A 64 -8.57 -3.51 -3.75
CA HIS A 64 -9.93 -3.68 -3.27
C HIS A 64 -10.92 -3.25 -4.37
N PRO A 65 -12.08 -3.91 -4.55
CA PRO A 65 -13.04 -3.58 -5.60
C PRO A 65 -13.52 -2.12 -5.60
N ASP A 66 -13.65 -1.52 -4.41
CA ASP A 66 -14.17 -0.15 -4.28
C ASP A 66 -13.11 0.94 -4.45
N THR A 67 -11.83 0.63 -4.17
CA THR A 67 -10.75 1.63 -4.14
C THR A 67 -9.74 1.44 -5.26
N GLY A 68 -9.63 0.24 -5.83
CA GLY A 68 -8.61 -0.13 -6.81
C GLY A 68 -7.30 -0.55 -6.16
N ALA A 69 -6.23 -0.60 -6.96
CA ALA A 69 -4.90 -0.98 -6.49
C ALA A 69 -4.13 0.24 -5.97
N HIS A 70 -3.55 0.14 -4.78
CA HIS A 70 -2.76 1.19 -4.15
C HIS A 70 -1.51 0.62 -3.49
N GLU A 71 -0.42 1.36 -3.64
CA GLU A 71 0.88 1.00 -3.06
C GLU A 71 1.10 1.67 -1.69
N ILE A 72 1.84 0.98 -0.82
CA ILE A 72 2.31 1.47 0.47
C ILE A 72 3.78 1.06 0.60
N HIS A 73 4.68 1.99 0.94
CA HIS A 73 6.11 1.72 1.11
C HIS A 73 6.75 2.48 2.27
N GLY A 74 8.04 2.21 2.51
CA GLY A 74 8.86 2.90 3.51
C GLY A 74 8.27 2.88 4.93
N ASP A 75 8.50 3.96 5.67
CA ASP A 75 8.08 4.05 7.08
C ASP A 75 6.55 4.00 7.27
N ILE A 76 5.77 4.36 6.24
CA ILE A 76 4.31 4.22 6.28
C ILE A 76 3.92 2.75 6.20
N TYR A 77 4.57 1.98 5.34
CA TYR A 77 4.42 0.52 5.26
C TYR A 77 4.80 -0.14 6.58
N ASP A 78 5.93 0.23 7.18
CA ASP A 78 6.37 -0.32 8.47
C ASP A 78 5.33 -0.03 9.57
N LYS A 79 4.77 1.18 9.62
CA LYS A 79 3.70 1.52 10.57
C LYS A 79 2.43 0.69 10.31
N TYR A 80 2.06 0.49 9.05
CA TYR A 80 0.89 -0.31 8.70
C TYR A 80 1.09 -1.79 9.07
N GLU A 81 2.30 -2.33 8.92
CA GLU A 81 2.70 -3.65 9.42
C GLU A 81 2.49 -3.76 10.93
N GLU A 82 3.04 -2.81 11.70
CA GLU A 82 2.94 -2.78 13.15
C GLU A 82 1.49 -2.77 13.65
N LEU A 83 0.60 -2.12 12.91
CA LEU A 83 -0.83 -2.06 13.21
C LEU A 83 -1.59 -3.34 12.82
N GLY A 84 -0.96 -4.26 12.09
CA GLY A 84 -1.54 -5.52 11.66
C GLY A 84 -2.22 -5.47 10.29
N TRP A 85 -1.73 -4.61 9.39
CA TRP A 85 -2.15 -4.55 7.98
C TRP A 85 -3.65 -4.26 7.80
N GLU A 86 -4.29 -4.92 6.83
CA GLU A 86 -5.72 -4.79 6.50
C GLU A 86 -6.63 -5.25 7.64
N ARG A 87 -6.08 -5.99 8.61
CA ARG A 87 -6.79 -6.41 9.83
C ARG A 87 -6.80 -5.32 10.90
N SER A 88 -6.02 -4.26 10.71
CA SER A 88 -5.98 -3.12 11.62
C SER A 88 -7.28 -2.30 11.54
N ILE A 89 -7.38 -1.28 12.39
CA ILE A 89 -8.51 -0.36 12.37
C ILE A 89 -8.55 0.49 11.09
N LEU A 90 -7.50 0.49 10.27
CA LEU A 90 -7.40 1.34 9.08
C LEU A 90 -8.12 0.75 7.86
N GLY A 91 -8.20 -0.58 7.75
CA GLY A 91 -8.70 -1.25 6.54
C GLY A 91 -7.75 -1.10 5.35
N TYR A 92 -8.29 -1.12 4.14
CA TYR A 92 -7.51 -1.04 2.89
C TYR A 92 -6.95 0.35 2.60
N PRO A 93 -5.82 0.46 1.89
CA PRO A 93 -5.40 1.74 1.32
C PRO A 93 -6.39 2.21 0.25
N THR A 94 -6.58 3.53 0.20
CA THR A 94 -7.43 4.25 -0.76
C THR A 94 -6.63 5.19 -1.65
N THR A 95 -5.34 5.37 -1.34
CA THR A 95 -4.38 6.13 -2.15
C THR A 95 -3.03 5.42 -2.18
N ASP A 96 -2.26 5.64 -3.23
CA ASP A 96 -0.79 5.51 -3.22
C ASP A 96 -0.17 6.49 -2.21
N GLU A 97 1.14 6.35 -1.95
CA GLU A 97 1.84 7.27 -1.07
C GLU A 97 2.05 8.65 -1.73
N ARG A 98 1.50 9.70 -1.12
CA ARG A 98 1.52 11.07 -1.64
C ARG A 98 2.30 12.00 -0.73
N ALA A 99 2.84 13.08 -1.29
CA ALA A 99 3.39 14.16 -0.48
C ALA A 99 2.27 14.96 0.20
N THR A 100 2.51 15.44 1.42
CA THR A 100 1.67 16.44 2.07
C THR A 100 1.68 17.76 1.28
N PRO A 101 0.66 18.63 1.43
CA PRO A 101 0.57 19.89 0.66
C PRO A 101 1.79 20.80 0.79
N ASP A 102 2.44 20.81 1.95
CA ASP A 102 3.67 21.55 2.25
C ASP A 102 4.94 20.89 1.69
N GLY A 103 4.84 19.63 1.24
CA GLY A 103 5.93 18.81 0.73
C GLY A 103 6.90 18.29 1.78
N ALA A 104 6.67 18.53 3.08
CA ALA A 104 7.58 18.13 4.15
C ALA A 104 7.38 16.67 4.59
N GLY A 105 6.18 16.13 4.38
CA GLY A 105 5.80 14.78 4.76
C GLY A 105 5.20 13.97 3.62
N ARG A 106 4.83 12.74 3.94
CA ARG A 106 4.14 11.82 3.04
C ARG A 106 2.96 11.16 3.75
N TYR A 107 1.99 10.64 3.01
CA TYR A 107 0.85 9.96 3.60
C TYR A 107 0.24 8.93 2.66
N ASN A 108 -0.43 7.95 3.26
CA ASN A 108 -1.45 7.13 2.62
C ASN A 108 -2.77 7.30 3.36
N HIS A 109 -3.87 7.43 2.61
CA HIS A 109 -5.20 7.31 3.18
C HIS A 109 -5.65 5.85 3.12
N PHE A 110 -6.39 5.45 4.14
CA PHE A 110 -7.01 4.14 4.28
C PHE A 110 -8.53 4.33 4.45
N GLU A 111 -9.30 3.25 4.34
CA GLU A 111 -10.77 3.29 4.47
C GLU A 111 -11.20 4.06 5.74
N TYR A 112 -10.61 3.74 6.88
CA TYR A 112 -11.04 4.25 8.19
C TYR A 112 -10.00 5.15 8.88
N GLY A 113 -8.89 5.45 8.20
CA GLY A 113 -7.83 6.28 8.77
C GLY A 113 -6.83 6.77 7.74
N SER A 114 -5.70 7.23 8.22
CA SER A 114 -4.57 7.68 7.41
C SER A 114 -3.29 7.44 8.20
N ILE A 115 -2.20 7.17 7.51
CA ILE A 115 -0.87 7.18 8.10
C ILE A 115 -0.11 8.32 7.44
N TYR A 116 0.46 9.18 8.28
CA TYR A 116 1.34 10.27 7.86
C TYR A 116 2.76 9.95 8.29
N TRP A 117 3.71 10.40 7.50
CA TRP A 117 5.12 10.40 7.83
C TRP A 117 5.68 11.81 7.71
N HIS A 118 6.56 12.18 8.63
CA HIS A 118 7.32 13.42 8.59
C HIS A 118 8.75 13.16 9.10
N PRO A 119 9.80 13.78 8.53
CA PRO A 119 11.19 13.51 8.92
C PRO A 119 11.48 13.73 10.41
N ASP A 120 10.78 14.65 11.06
CA ASP A 120 10.99 14.96 12.48
C ASP A 120 10.24 14.03 13.45
N THR A 121 9.16 13.39 13.01
CA THR A 121 8.27 12.61 13.90
C THR A 121 8.16 11.14 13.52
N GLY A 122 8.64 10.76 12.35
CA GLY A 122 8.41 9.43 11.77
C GLY A 122 6.94 9.24 11.35
N ALA A 123 6.57 7.97 11.15
CA ALA A 123 5.21 7.60 10.75
C ALA A 123 4.25 7.49 11.95
N TYR A 124 3.05 8.04 11.81
CA TYR A 124 1.98 8.03 12.82
C TYR A 124 0.61 7.89 12.17
N GLU A 125 -0.29 7.17 12.85
CA GLU A 125 -1.65 6.94 12.36
C GLU A 125 -2.64 7.97 12.91
N ILE A 126 -3.62 8.32 12.08
CA ILE A 126 -4.77 9.16 12.45
C ILE A 126 -6.04 8.41 12.04
N HIS A 127 -6.97 8.21 12.97
CA HIS A 127 -8.25 7.56 12.71
C HIS A 127 -9.39 8.18 13.52
N GLY A 128 -10.64 7.84 13.16
CA GLY A 128 -11.86 8.27 13.86
C GLY A 128 -12.02 9.79 13.98
N ALA A 129 -12.53 10.27 15.11
CA ALA A 129 -12.85 11.69 15.32
C ALA A 129 -11.66 12.65 15.15
N ILE A 130 -10.42 12.14 15.29
CA ILE A 130 -9.22 12.94 15.02
C ILE A 130 -9.09 13.17 13.51
N ARG A 131 -9.28 12.12 12.69
CA ARG A 131 -9.30 12.23 11.23
C ARG A 131 -10.41 13.18 10.76
N ASP A 132 -11.63 13.00 11.26
CA ASP A 132 -12.78 13.82 10.86
C ASP A 132 -12.53 15.32 11.11
N LYS A 133 -11.85 15.63 12.22
CA LYS A 133 -11.47 17.00 12.55
C LYS A 133 -10.41 17.55 11.60
N TYR A 134 -9.42 16.76 11.21
CA TYR A 134 -8.39 17.17 10.25
C TYR A 134 -8.96 17.35 8.83
N GLU A 135 -9.86 16.48 8.41
CA GLU A 135 -10.58 16.63 7.14
C GLU A 135 -11.41 17.91 7.12
N ALA A 136 -12.17 18.19 8.18
CA ALA A 136 -12.97 19.40 8.31
C ALA A 136 -12.14 20.70 8.31
N LEU A 137 -10.86 20.62 8.66
CA LEU A 137 -9.93 21.75 8.67
C LEU A 137 -9.15 21.90 7.34
N GLY A 138 -9.34 21.01 6.37
CA GLY A 138 -8.70 21.12 5.05
C GLY A 138 -7.30 20.51 4.96
N TRP A 139 -6.97 19.59 5.88
CA TRP A 139 -5.69 18.87 5.96
C TRP A 139 -4.43 19.70 6.27
N GLU A 140 -4.55 21.03 6.38
CA GLU A 140 -3.71 21.97 7.14
C GLU A 140 -4.33 23.38 7.06
#